data_AF-A0A8H3ZP52-F1
#
_entry.id   AF-A0A8H3ZP52-F1
#
_cell.length_a   1.000
_cell.length_b   1.000
_cell.length_c   1.000
_cell.angle_alpha   90.00
_cell.angle_beta   90.00
_cell.angle_gamma   90.00
#
_symmetry.space_group_name_H-M   'P 1'
#
loop_
_entity.id
_entity.type
_entity.pdbx_description
1 polymer ?
#
loop_
_entity_poly.entity_id
_entity_poly.type
_entity_poly.pdbx_seq_one_letter_code
_entity_poly.pdbx_strand_id
1 'polypeptide(L)'
;MHCDSVHIEQGKMQSTSNNIWNQARPEPVPGVFNIGGHFDQPPLPNTDPAAGMRLHHVMMRIRDPERSLQFYRDLLGMRLVWTLNTGPFTVYYLGFPSTNDDRADL
;
A
#
# COMPACT_ATOMS: atom_id res chain seq x y z
N MET A 1 8.85 -4.27 -18.54
CA MET A 1 8.01 -4.93 -17.52
C MET A 1 8.30 -6.42 -17.65
N HIS A 2 8.88 -7.04 -16.63
CA HIS A 2 9.19 -8.47 -16.63
C HIS A 2 8.26 -9.14 -15.62
N CYS A 3 7.50 -10.14 -16.07
CA CYS A 3 6.55 -10.88 -15.25
C CYS A 3 6.97 -12.35 -15.28
N ASP A 4 7.86 -12.73 -14.38
CA ASP A 4 8.43 -14.07 -14.36
C ASP A 4 7.34 -15.12 -14.10
N SER A 5 7.16 -15.98 -15.09
CA SER A 5 6.18 -17.07 -15.08
C SER A 5 6.91 -18.37 -14.77
N VAL A 6 6.82 -18.82 -13.51
CA VAL A 6 7.58 -19.97 -13.01
C VAL A 6 7.08 -21.28 -13.64
N HIS A 7 7.95 -21.93 -14.40
CA HIS A 7 7.76 -23.27 -14.99
C HIS A 7 8.79 -24.24 -14.38
N ILE A 8 8.38 -25.48 -14.07
CA ILE A 8 9.12 -26.47 -13.26
C ILE A 8 8.78 -27.86 -13.83
N GLU A 9 9.67 -28.85 -14.03
CA GLU A 9 11.15 -28.98 -14.00
C GLU A 9 11.52 -29.78 -15.31
N GLN A 10 12.72 -30.29 -15.66
CA GLN A 10 13.91 -30.57 -14.86
C GLN A 10 15.23 -30.04 -15.44
N GLY A 11 16.24 -29.83 -14.58
CA GLY A 11 17.54 -29.32 -15.06
C GLY A 11 18.74 -29.28 -14.12
N LYS A 12 18.74 -29.95 -12.95
CA LYS A 12 19.91 -30.20 -12.05
C LYS A 12 21.07 -29.17 -12.13
N MET A 13 20.95 -28.06 -11.41
CA MET A 13 22.07 -27.11 -11.21
C MET A 13 22.32 -26.89 -9.72
N GLN A 14 23.56 -27.10 -9.27
CA GLN A 14 23.98 -26.83 -7.90
C GLN A 14 24.39 -25.35 -7.79
N SER A 15 23.68 -24.58 -6.97
CA SER A 15 24.04 -23.19 -6.66
C SER A 15 23.82 -22.92 -5.17
N THR A 16 24.84 -22.38 -4.50
CA THR A 16 24.77 -22.03 -3.08
C THR A 16 23.91 -20.79 -2.87
N SER A 17 22.67 -21.01 -2.47
CA SER A 17 21.80 -19.99 -1.89
C SER A 17 21.10 -20.57 -0.67
N ASN A 18 21.10 -19.83 0.45
CA ASN A 18 20.27 -20.17 1.60
C ASN A 18 18.83 -19.84 1.23
N ASN A 19 18.09 -20.86 0.82
CA ASN A 19 16.77 -20.77 0.22
C ASN A 19 15.68 -20.55 1.28
N ILE A 20 15.56 -19.29 1.73
CA ILE A 20 14.52 -18.77 2.65
C ILE A 20 13.09 -19.20 2.21
N TRP A 21 12.89 -19.40 0.90
CA TRP A 21 11.62 -19.83 0.30
C TRP A 21 11.24 -21.30 0.55
N ASN A 22 12.12 -22.14 1.08
CA ASN A 22 11.85 -23.57 1.33
C ASN A 22 11.35 -23.89 2.75
N GLN A 23 11.11 -22.88 3.60
CA GLN A 23 10.49 -23.08 4.91
C GLN A 23 8.97 -23.05 4.78
N ALA A 24 8.30 -24.12 5.21
CA ALA A 24 6.85 -24.15 5.32
C ALA A 24 6.42 -23.09 6.35
N ARG A 25 5.59 -22.13 5.94
CA ARG A 25 5.05 -21.14 6.88
C ARG A 25 4.17 -21.85 7.91
N PRO A 26 4.24 -21.48 9.21
CA PRO A 26 3.32 -22.01 10.19
C PRO A 26 1.88 -21.59 9.84
N GLU A 27 0.97 -22.56 9.81
CA GLU A 27 -0.45 -22.30 9.59
C GLU A 27 -1.05 -21.51 10.77
N PRO A 28 -1.96 -20.55 10.52
CA PRO A 28 -2.54 -19.72 11.56
C PRO A 28 -3.41 -20.57 12.50
N VAL A 29 -3.10 -20.54 13.80
CA VAL A 29 -3.82 -21.31 14.82
C VAL A 29 -5.31 -20.92 14.84
N PRO A 30 -6.25 -21.88 14.68
CA PRO A 30 -7.68 -21.59 14.70
C PRO A 30 -8.12 -20.86 15.97
N GLY A 31 -8.88 -19.77 15.79
CA GLY A 31 -9.37 -18.94 16.89
C GLY A 31 -8.40 -17.85 17.39
N VAL A 32 -7.14 -17.82 16.93
CA VAL A 32 -6.18 -16.77 17.28
C VAL A 32 -6.16 -15.68 16.21
N PHE A 33 -6.42 -14.42 16.60
CA PHE A 33 -6.53 -13.30 15.67
C PHE A 33 -5.16 -12.64 15.41
N ASN A 34 -4.45 -13.12 14.39
CA ASN A 34 -3.07 -12.73 14.08
C ASN A 34 -2.97 -11.35 13.39
N ILE A 35 -2.97 -10.27 14.19
CA ILE A 35 -2.74 -8.90 13.71
C ILE A 35 -1.32 -8.80 13.11
N GLY A 36 -1.23 -8.50 11.81
CA GLY A 36 0.05 -8.28 11.11
C GLY A 36 0.85 -9.55 10.82
N GLY A 37 0.19 -10.70 10.61
CA GLY A 37 0.77 -12.06 10.54
C GLY A 37 1.84 -12.36 9.48
N HIS A 38 3.03 -11.76 9.62
CA HIS A 38 4.28 -12.18 8.99
C HIS A 38 5.12 -12.93 10.03
N PHE A 39 4.87 -14.23 10.17
CA PHE A 39 5.32 -15.03 11.31
C PHE A 39 6.83 -14.97 11.63
N ASP A 40 7.70 -14.95 10.61
CA ASP A 40 9.17 -14.96 10.77
C ASP A 40 9.89 -14.02 9.78
N GLN A 41 9.38 -12.81 9.54
CA GLN A 41 10.15 -11.82 8.75
C GLN A 41 11.05 -10.97 9.67
N PRO A 42 12.39 -11.08 9.57
CA PRO A 42 13.29 -10.20 10.31
C PRO A 42 13.14 -8.75 9.85
N PRO A 43 13.40 -7.75 10.72
CA PRO A 43 13.38 -6.34 10.33
C PRO A 43 14.29 -6.07 9.14
N LEU A 44 13.83 -5.28 8.18
CA LEU A 44 14.66 -4.82 7.06
C LEU A 44 15.88 -4.05 7.62
N PRO A 45 17.10 -4.28 7.11
CA PRO A 45 18.28 -3.58 7.59
C PRO A 45 18.20 -2.09 7.22
N ASN A 46 18.82 -1.23 8.03
CA ASN A 46 18.84 0.23 7.80
C ASN A 46 19.60 0.65 6.51
N THR A 47 20.21 -0.30 5.80
CA THR A 47 20.85 -0.13 4.49
C THR A 47 19.97 -0.57 3.31
N ASP A 48 18.74 -1.04 3.57
CA ASP A 48 17.79 -1.43 2.53
C ASP A 48 17.31 -0.19 1.76
N PRO A 49 17.22 -0.20 0.40
CA PRO A 49 16.73 0.93 -0.38
C PRO A 49 15.29 1.37 -0.07
N ALA A 50 14.48 0.52 0.56
CA ALA A 50 13.15 0.86 1.05
C ALA A 50 13.14 1.45 2.48
N ALA A 51 14.27 1.46 3.19
CA ALA A 51 14.37 2.02 4.54
C ALA A 51 14.05 3.52 4.53
N GLY A 52 12.92 3.89 5.14
CA GLY A 52 12.42 5.27 5.18
C GLY A 52 11.36 5.60 4.11
N MET A 53 11.11 4.72 3.13
CA MET A 53 10.01 4.90 2.17
C MET A 53 8.65 4.94 2.88
N ARG A 54 7.77 5.84 2.43
CA ARG A 54 6.42 6.05 3.00
C ARG A 54 5.35 5.91 1.92
N LEU A 55 4.17 5.43 2.32
CA LEU A 55 2.99 5.41 1.46
C LEU A 55 2.54 6.87 1.22
N HIS A 56 2.76 7.36 0.00
CA HIS A 56 2.61 8.79 -0.29
C HIS A 56 1.18 9.21 -0.64
N HIS A 57 0.41 8.33 -1.28
CA HIS A 57 -1.01 8.48 -1.58
C HIS A 57 -1.64 7.12 -1.92
N VAL A 58 -2.96 7.04 -1.92
CA VAL A 58 -3.74 5.87 -2.40
C VAL A 58 -4.76 6.38 -3.41
N MET A 59 -4.81 5.77 -4.61
CA MET A 59 -5.83 6.10 -5.62
C MET A 59 -6.99 5.11 -5.55
N MET A 60 -8.21 5.64 -5.46
CA MET A 60 -9.46 4.87 -5.52
C MET A 60 -10.36 5.45 -6.61
N ARG A 61 -11.00 4.59 -7.41
CA ARG A 61 -11.99 5.00 -8.41
C ARG A 61 -13.35 5.18 -7.74
N ILE A 62 -13.98 6.33 -7.96
CA ILE A 62 -15.27 6.71 -7.40
C ILE A 62 -16.34 6.76 -8.50
N ARG A 63 -17.60 6.47 -8.15
CA ARG A 63 -18.74 6.51 -9.10
C ARG A 63 -19.36 7.89 -9.21
N ASP A 64 -19.48 8.58 -8.08
CA ASP A 64 -20.14 9.87 -7.92
C ASP A 64 -19.12 10.79 -7.21
N PRO A 65 -18.58 11.83 -7.88
CA PRO A 65 -17.56 12.68 -7.28
C PRO A 65 -18.14 13.59 -6.19
N GLU A 66 -19.39 14.05 -6.31
CA GLU A 66 -20.00 14.98 -5.36
C GLU A 66 -20.23 14.30 -4.01
N ARG A 67 -20.89 13.15 -3.99
CA ARG A 67 -21.10 12.36 -2.76
C ARG A 67 -19.79 11.92 -2.12
N SER A 68 -18.80 11.59 -2.94
CA SER A 68 -17.47 11.18 -2.45
C SER A 68 -16.74 12.35 -1.80
N LEU A 69 -16.75 13.54 -2.43
CA LEU A 69 -16.12 14.74 -1.88
C LEU A 69 -16.80 15.19 -0.59
N GLN A 70 -18.13 15.12 -0.49
CA GLN A 70 -18.87 15.34 0.76
C GLN A 70 -18.42 14.35 1.85
N PHE A 71 -18.37 13.05 1.55
CA PHE A 71 -17.90 12.03 2.49
C PHE A 71 -16.47 12.30 3.02
N TYR A 72 -15.51 12.53 2.13
CA TYR A 72 -14.12 12.79 2.54
C TYR A 72 -13.96 14.13 3.27
N ARG A 73 -14.71 15.18 2.91
CA ARG A 73 -14.61 16.51 3.52
C ARG A 73 -15.34 16.61 4.86
N ASP A 74 -16.57 16.10 4.93
CA ASP A 74 -17.51 16.39 6.00
C ASP A 74 -17.57 15.28 7.07
N LEU A 75 -17.32 14.02 6.69
CA LEU A 75 -17.25 12.90 7.65
C LEU A 75 -15.81 12.52 8.02
N LEU A 76 -14.86 12.66 7.10
CA LEU A 76 -13.44 12.35 7.34
C LEU A 76 -12.56 13.59 7.57
N GLY A 77 -13.09 14.82 7.43
CA GLY A 77 -12.34 16.04 7.74
C GLY A 77 -11.17 16.35 6.80
N MET A 78 -11.11 15.73 5.61
CA MET A 78 -10.07 15.98 4.62
C MET A 78 -10.35 17.29 3.84
N ARG A 79 -9.32 17.84 3.21
CA ARG A 79 -9.43 18.99 2.30
C ARG A 79 -8.93 18.64 0.91
N LEU A 80 -9.54 19.25 -0.11
CA LEU A 80 -9.16 19.11 -1.51
C LEU A 80 -7.93 19.97 -1.77
N VAL A 81 -6.79 19.34 -2.08
CA VAL A 81 -5.51 20.04 -2.30
C VAL A 81 -5.39 20.50 -3.75
N TRP A 82 -5.78 19.66 -4.70
CA TRP A 82 -5.83 19.99 -6.12
C TRP A 82 -6.77 19.05 -6.89
N THR A 83 -7.17 19.49 -8.10
CA THR A 83 -7.96 18.72 -9.05
C THR A 83 -7.26 18.73 -10.41
N LEU A 84 -7.15 17.56 -11.05
CA LEU A 84 -6.58 17.41 -12.40
C LEU A 84 -7.59 16.72 -13.31
N ASN A 85 -8.08 17.43 -14.32
CA ASN A 85 -8.85 16.82 -15.41
C ASN A 85 -7.87 16.27 -16.46
N THR A 86 -7.95 14.98 -16.78
CA THR A 86 -7.09 14.32 -17.77
C THR A 86 -7.78 14.11 -19.12
N GLY A 87 -9.07 14.46 -19.23
CA GLY A 87 -9.94 14.15 -20.36
C GLY A 87 -10.96 13.06 -20.01
N PRO A 88 -10.58 11.76 -20.00
CA PRO A 88 -11.51 10.67 -19.74
C PRO A 88 -11.82 10.44 -18.25
N PHE A 89 -11.09 11.11 -17.34
CA PHE A 89 -11.39 11.12 -15.90
C PHE A 89 -10.89 12.41 -15.24
N THR A 90 -11.38 12.66 -14.02
CA THR A 90 -10.86 13.72 -13.14
C THR A 90 -10.26 13.10 -11.88
N VAL A 91 -9.06 13.52 -11.53
CA VAL A 91 -8.37 13.16 -10.29
C VAL A 91 -8.61 14.27 -9.27
N TYR A 92 -9.19 13.92 -8.13
CA TYR A 92 -9.30 14.79 -6.97
C TYR A 92 -8.26 14.32 -5.95
N TYR A 93 -7.33 15.19 -5.56
CA TYR A 93 -6.32 14.87 -4.55
C TYR A 93 -6.73 15.47 -3.22
N LEU A 94 -7.00 14.62 -2.23
CA LEU A 94 -7.40 15.03 -0.89
C LEU A 94 -6.33 14.65 0.13
N GLY A 95 -6.14 15.51 1.13
CA GLY A 95 -5.23 15.29 2.24
C GLY A 95 -5.86 15.71 3.56
N PHE A 96 -5.25 15.31 4.67
CA PHE A 96 -5.57 15.91 5.96
C PHE A 96 -4.84 17.26 6.07
N PRO A 97 -5.54 18.34 6.48
CA PRO A 97 -4.89 19.62 6.75
C PRO A 97 -3.84 19.45 7.85
N SER A 98 -2.66 20.03 7.65
CA SER A 98 -1.45 19.74 8.44
C SER A 98 -1.24 20.74 9.58
N THR A 99 -1.47 22.02 9.30
CA THR A 99 -1.46 23.12 10.26
C THR A 99 -2.87 23.37 10.80
N ASN A 100 -3.02 24.36 11.69
CA ASN A 100 -4.33 24.88 12.07
C ASN A 100 -4.85 25.95 11.10
N ASP A 101 -3.98 26.61 10.35
CA ASP A 101 -4.36 27.58 9.33
C ASP A 101 -4.99 26.85 8.12
N ASP A 102 -4.47 25.67 7.76
CA ASP A 102 -5.10 24.70 6.83
C ASP A 102 -6.50 24.23 7.30
N ARG A 103 -6.90 24.54 8.54
CA ARG A 103 -8.21 24.23 9.15
C ARG A 103 -9.05 25.47 9.45
N ALA A 104 -8.55 26.68 9.21
CA ALA A 104 -9.28 27.92 9.49
C ALA A 104 -10.49 28.11 8.55
N ASP A 105 -10.51 27.38 7.42
CA ASP A 105 -11.63 27.28 6.47
C ASP A 105 -12.80 26.41 7.02
N LEU A 106 -13.26 26.65 8.25
CA LEU A 106 -14.31 25.89 8.96
C LEU A 106 -15.48 26.77 9.41
#